data_AF-A0AA87ML01-F1
#
_entry.id   AF-A0AA87ML01-F1
#
_cell.length_a   1.000
_cell.length_b   1.000
_cell.length_c   1.000
_cell.angle_alpha   90.00
_cell.angle_beta   90.00
_cell.angle_gamma   90.00
#
_symmetry.space_group_name_H-M   'P 1'
#
loop_
_entity.id
_entity.type
_entity.pdbx_description
1 polymer ?
#
loop_
_entity_poly.entity_id
_entity_poly.type
_entity_poly.pdbx_seq_one_letter_code
_entity_poly.pdbx_strand_id
1 'polypeptide(L)'
;MVKNILNWDFSQKPKISNRFGKKRMDKSYIWQLVVMKRRRKNDLSSTYNSFYFSRKRNLIPSSKSFFYVLFLFVFIQCSSSKNSILGTVFVRKGFTPEKKIRHVIFPVRIRSGWLIKNENAEQKKFLESRSYEKLEMAILKYGGKIQEKYNAEKQFRSAFETDNSFNEEKGIQIAKQLQGDVVVFTEVTDYGTASGNSILEVTVKAIDVDSGEIVWKAIYSGKARGLQDNIDLSILESEIFEHLAEKLKNKTE
;
A
#
# COMPACT_ATOMS: atom_id res chain seq x y z
N MET A 1 -42.69 -48.69 -34.49
CA MET A 1 -43.27 -47.55 -35.25
C MET A 1 -43.11 -46.32 -34.37
N VAL A 2 -42.00 -45.57 -34.42
CA VAL A 2 -41.52 -44.63 -35.45
C VAL A 2 -42.24 -43.26 -35.42
N LYS A 3 -41.39 -42.22 -35.25
CA LYS A 3 -41.52 -40.75 -35.44
C LYS A 3 -41.96 -39.92 -34.21
N ASN A 4 -41.09 -39.12 -33.58
CA ASN A 4 -40.30 -37.93 -33.98
C ASN A 4 -41.13 -36.65 -34.23
N ILE A 5 -40.47 -35.51 -33.91
CA ILE A 5 -40.75 -34.09 -34.23
C ILE A 5 -41.39 -33.36 -33.02
N LEU A 6 -40.72 -32.45 -32.30
CA LEU A 6 -39.97 -31.27 -32.75
C LEU A 6 -38.67 -31.02 -31.95
N ASN A 7 -37.55 -31.05 -32.67
CA ASN A 7 -36.41 -30.17 -32.43
C ASN A 7 -36.80 -28.77 -32.95
N TRP A 8 -36.55 -27.73 -32.16
CA TRP A 8 -36.44 -26.37 -32.67
C TRP A 8 -35.02 -25.87 -32.51
N ASP A 9 -34.31 -25.94 -33.63
CA ASP A 9 -33.08 -25.24 -33.94
C ASP A 9 -33.32 -23.72 -33.91
N PHE A 10 -32.62 -23.00 -33.05
CA PHE A 10 -32.20 -21.64 -33.34
C PHE A 10 -30.72 -21.65 -33.69
N SER A 11 -30.48 -22.01 -34.95
CA SER A 11 -29.41 -21.43 -35.76
C SER A 11 -29.50 -19.91 -35.64
N GLN A 12 -28.47 -19.28 -35.06
CA GLN A 12 -27.78 -18.09 -35.59
C GLN A 12 -26.48 -17.87 -34.80
N LYS A 13 -25.40 -18.55 -35.20
CA LYS A 13 -24.04 -18.09 -34.90
C LYS A 13 -23.78 -16.84 -35.74
N PRO A 14 -23.28 -15.73 -35.19
CA PRO A 14 -22.80 -14.64 -36.03
C PRO A 14 -21.57 -15.13 -36.81
N LYS A 15 -21.71 -15.22 -38.14
CA LYS A 15 -20.58 -15.28 -39.08
C LYS A 15 -19.79 -13.98 -38.92
N ILE A 16 -18.65 -14.04 -38.24
CA ILE A 16 -17.62 -13.01 -38.35
C ILE A 16 -17.11 -13.05 -39.79
N SER A 17 -17.62 -12.13 -40.60
CA SER A 17 -17.12 -11.92 -41.95
C SER A 17 -15.76 -11.20 -41.86
N ASN A 18 -14.71 -11.93 -42.24
CA ASN A 18 -13.41 -11.34 -42.55
C ASN A 18 -13.56 -10.47 -43.80
N ARG A 19 -13.77 -9.17 -43.62
CA ARG A 19 -13.58 -8.18 -44.68
C ARG A 19 -12.26 -7.46 -44.44
N PHE A 20 -11.19 -8.07 -44.95
CA PHE A 20 -9.86 -7.46 -45.08
C PHE A 20 -9.95 -6.21 -45.97
N GLY A 21 -10.02 -5.04 -45.33
CA GLY A 21 -9.75 -3.73 -45.94
C GLY A 21 -8.39 -3.23 -45.50
N LYS A 22 -7.32 -3.92 -45.91
CA LYS A 22 -5.94 -3.51 -45.60
C LYS A 22 -5.55 -2.37 -46.55
N LYS A 23 -5.70 -1.12 -46.10
CA LYS A 23 -5.07 0.03 -46.77
C LYS A 23 -3.57 -0.25 -46.90
N ARG A 24 -3.07 -0.21 -48.14
CA ARG A 24 -1.63 -0.23 -48.45
C ARG A 24 -0.95 0.91 -47.70
N MET A 25 -0.07 0.57 -46.78
CA MET A 25 1.02 1.45 -46.36
C MET A 25 2.26 1.06 -47.16
N ASP A 26 2.89 2.06 -47.76
CA ASP A 26 4.06 1.92 -48.61
C ASP A 26 5.25 1.34 -47.84
N LYS A 27 5.85 0.32 -48.44
CA LYS A 27 7.11 -0.30 -48.04
C LYS A 27 8.26 0.59 -48.51
N SER A 28 8.64 1.62 -47.75
CA SER A 28 9.94 2.28 -48.01
C SER A 28 10.64 2.96 -46.83
N TYR A 29 10.23 2.78 -45.56
CA TYR A 29 10.86 3.54 -44.46
C TYR A 29 11.25 2.74 -43.20
N ILE A 30 11.25 1.40 -43.22
CA ILE A 30 11.51 0.58 -42.01
C ILE A 30 12.78 -0.30 -42.13
N TRP A 31 13.83 0.10 -42.85
CA TRP A 31 15.03 -0.75 -42.94
C TRP A 31 16.43 -0.10 -43.07
N GLN A 32 16.67 1.17 -42.70
CA GLN A 32 18.05 1.69 -42.84
C GLN A 32 18.72 2.48 -41.71
N LEU A 33 18.07 2.83 -40.61
CA LEU A 33 18.76 3.51 -39.49
C LEU A 33 18.05 3.05 -38.22
N VAL A 34 18.59 2.24 -37.32
CA VAL A 34 19.81 2.46 -36.54
C VAL A 34 20.24 1.11 -35.95
N VAL A 35 21.03 0.32 -36.68
CA VAL A 35 21.84 -0.77 -36.10
C VAL A 35 23.20 -0.75 -36.79
N MET A 36 24.12 0.06 -36.26
CA MET A 36 25.59 -0.01 -36.41
C MET A 36 26.15 1.15 -35.57
N LYS A 37 26.47 1.00 -34.29
CA LYS A 37 27.60 0.25 -33.71
C LYS A 37 28.92 0.48 -34.45
N ARG A 38 29.75 1.32 -33.79
CA ARG A 38 31.22 1.32 -33.70
C ARG A 38 32.08 1.98 -34.80
N ARG A 39 32.84 2.96 -34.28
CA ARG A 39 34.31 3.13 -34.30
C ARG A 39 34.94 4.10 -35.33
N ARG A 40 35.61 5.09 -34.71
CA ARG A 40 36.96 5.66 -34.96
C ARG A 40 37.12 6.87 -35.91
N LYS A 41 37.77 7.90 -35.32
CA LYS A 41 38.84 8.80 -35.84
C LYS A 41 38.36 9.85 -36.88
N ASN A 42 38.68 11.15 -36.85
CA ASN A 42 39.68 12.02 -36.19
C ASN A 42 38.96 13.36 -35.83
N ASP A 43 39.46 14.29 -34.99
CA ASP A 43 40.54 15.23 -35.32
C ASP A 43 41.13 15.94 -34.10
N LEU A 44 42.40 16.29 -34.27
CA LEU A 44 43.31 16.94 -33.34
C LEU A 44 42.89 18.38 -32.99
N SER A 45 43.06 18.72 -31.71
CA SER A 45 43.83 19.90 -31.25
C SER A 45 44.22 19.63 -29.79
N SER A 46 45.41 19.07 -29.55
CA SER A 46 46.61 19.81 -29.16
C SER A 46 46.34 21.03 -28.27
N THR A 47 46.26 20.79 -26.97
CA THR A 47 46.96 21.64 -26.00
C THR A 47 47.44 20.76 -24.86
N TYR A 48 48.75 20.51 -24.88
CA TYR A 48 49.52 19.95 -23.78
C TYR A 48 49.41 20.90 -22.57
N ASN A 49 48.96 20.38 -21.44
CA ASN A 49 49.53 20.77 -20.15
C ASN A 49 49.79 19.50 -19.36
N SER A 50 51.03 19.07 -19.44
CA SER A 50 51.64 18.07 -18.58
C SER A 50 51.73 18.63 -17.16
N PHE A 51 51.06 17.98 -16.21
CA PHE A 51 51.53 17.99 -14.83
C PHE A 51 51.71 16.55 -14.37
N TYR A 52 52.98 16.16 -14.31
CA TYR A 52 53.48 14.93 -13.72
C TYR A 52 52.99 14.80 -12.28
N PHE A 53 52.15 13.80 -12.00
CA PHE A 53 51.98 13.31 -10.63
C PHE A 53 53.17 12.40 -10.30
N SER A 54 54.22 13.02 -9.74
CA SER A 54 55.27 12.29 -9.04
C SER A 54 54.71 11.72 -7.74
N ARG A 55 54.70 10.40 -7.68
CA ARG A 55 54.36 9.59 -6.52
C ARG A 55 55.45 9.77 -5.46
N LYS A 56 55.15 10.51 -4.39
CA LYS A 56 55.47 10.19 -2.99
C LYS A 56 55.12 11.37 -2.08
N ARG A 57 54.09 11.18 -1.24
CA ARG A 57 54.09 11.59 0.16
C ARG A 57 52.89 10.96 0.87
N ASN A 58 53.18 10.32 2.01
CA ASN A 58 52.21 9.72 2.91
C ASN A 58 51.20 10.80 3.36
N LEU A 59 49.98 10.74 2.84
CA LEU A 59 48.85 11.49 3.39
C LEU A 59 48.10 10.54 4.31
N ILE A 60 48.53 10.53 5.56
CA ILE A 60 47.69 10.14 6.69
C ILE A 60 46.38 10.93 6.50
N PRO A 61 45.21 10.28 6.39
CA PRO A 61 43.97 11.01 6.25
C PRO A 61 43.80 11.82 7.53
N SER A 62 43.92 13.15 7.42
CA SER A 62 43.71 14.01 8.57
C SER A 62 42.31 13.71 9.13
N SER A 63 42.22 13.45 10.43
CA SER A 63 40.97 13.09 11.12
C SER A 63 39.82 14.05 10.80
N LYS A 64 40.15 15.31 10.46
CA LYS A 64 39.21 16.33 9.99
C LYS A 64 38.42 15.93 8.73
N SER A 65 39.03 15.23 7.78
CA SER A 65 38.35 14.82 6.53
C SER A 65 37.34 13.69 6.76
N PHE A 66 37.59 12.79 7.71
CA PHE A 66 36.61 11.76 8.10
C PHE A 66 35.43 12.39 8.86
N PHE A 67 35.69 13.42 9.68
CA PHE A 67 34.64 14.16 10.38
C PHE A 67 33.64 14.84 9.43
N TYR A 68 34.09 15.47 8.34
CA TYR A 68 33.18 16.11 7.38
C TYR A 68 32.31 15.10 6.60
N VAL A 69 32.86 13.93 6.25
CA VAL A 69 32.08 12.86 5.60
C VAL A 69 31.06 12.27 6.57
N LEU A 70 31.44 12.06 7.84
CA LEU A 70 30.53 11.58 8.88
C LEU A 70 29.41 12.60 9.14
N PHE A 71 29.73 13.89 9.18
CA PHE A 71 28.75 14.96 9.36
C PHE A 71 27.75 14.96 8.19
N LEU A 72 28.22 14.84 6.94
CA LEU A 72 27.34 14.72 5.77
C LEU A 72 26.39 13.51 5.86
N PHE A 73 26.84 12.37 6.40
CA PHE A 73 25.97 11.22 6.66
C PHE A 73 24.90 11.50 7.72
N VAL A 74 25.23 12.25 8.78
CA VAL A 74 24.28 12.63 9.83
C VAL A 74 23.19 13.56 9.29
N PHE A 75 23.52 14.46 8.35
CA PHE A 75 22.52 15.34 7.72
C PHE A 75 21.67 14.64 6.66
N ILE A 76 22.20 13.64 5.93
CA ILE A 76 21.41 12.84 4.98
C ILE A 76 20.37 11.98 5.72
N GLN A 77 20.68 11.52 6.94
CA GLN A 77 19.71 10.77 7.75
C GLN A 77 18.67 11.63 8.46
N CYS A 78 18.73 12.96 8.36
CA CYS A 78 17.69 13.86 8.84
C CYS A 78 16.89 14.45 7.67
N SER A 79 16.52 13.60 6.70
CA SER A 79 15.49 13.98 5.74
C SER A 79 14.15 14.01 6.47
N SER A 80 13.77 15.20 6.96
CA SER A 80 12.39 15.51 7.34
C SER A 80 11.47 14.91 6.28
N SER A 81 10.56 14.03 6.67
CA SER A 81 9.65 13.41 5.70
C SER A 81 8.90 14.53 4.98
N LYS A 82 8.84 14.45 3.64
CA LYS A 82 8.05 15.39 2.83
C LYS A 82 6.53 15.23 3.06
N ASN A 83 6.18 14.21 3.83
CA ASN A 83 4.82 13.78 4.11
C ASN A 83 4.26 14.52 5.32
N SER A 84 3.08 15.09 5.15
CA SER A 84 2.30 15.65 6.23
C SER A 84 1.33 14.60 6.73
N ILE A 85 1.57 14.03 7.92
CA ILE A 85 0.65 13.12 8.58
C ILE A 85 0.01 13.83 9.77
N LEU A 86 -1.30 14.05 9.69
CA LEU A 86 -2.11 14.50 10.80
C LEU A 86 -2.88 13.31 11.36
N GLY A 87 -2.74 13.07 12.67
CA GLY A 87 -3.34 11.89 13.28
C GLY A 87 -3.75 12.09 14.72
N THR A 88 -4.98 11.72 15.05
CA THR A 88 -5.52 11.75 16.41
C THR A 88 -5.83 10.33 16.87
N VAL A 89 -5.34 9.96 18.05
CA VAL A 89 -5.64 8.69 18.71
C VAL A 89 -6.34 8.99 20.03
N PHE A 90 -7.54 8.47 20.20
CA PHE A 90 -8.30 8.47 21.44
C PHE A 90 -8.21 7.08 22.07
N VAL A 91 -7.92 7.02 23.37
CA VAL A 91 -7.91 5.78 24.16
C VAL A 91 -8.82 6.02 25.35
N ARG A 92 -9.72 5.07 25.64
CA ARG A 92 -10.61 5.12 26.80
C ARG A 92 -9.77 5.09 28.08
N LYS A 93 -10.12 5.94 29.04
CA LYS A 93 -9.45 5.96 30.35
C LYS A 93 -9.53 4.59 31.01
N GLY A 94 -8.39 4.06 31.46
CA GLY A 94 -8.31 2.74 32.10
C GLY A 94 -8.21 1.57 31.14
N PHE A 95 -8.23 1.79 29.81
CA PHE A 95 -7.88 0.75 28.86
C PHE A 95 -6.37 0.58 28.79
N THR A 96 -5.89 -0.54 29.30
CA THR A 96 -4.50 -0.97 29.15
C THR A 96 -4.52 -2.36 28.53
N PRO A 97 -3.90 -2.56 27.36
CA PRO A 97 -3.76 -3.87 26.76
C PRO A 97 -2.86 -4.70 27.65
N GLU A 98 -3.45 -5.55 28.49
CA GLU A 98 -2.66 -6.64 29.05
C GLU A 98 -2.13 -7.47 27.88
N LYS A 99 -0.96 -8.13 28.06
CA LYS A 99 -0.36 -9.09 27.08
C LYS A 99 -1.25 -10.32 26.79
N LYS A 100 -2.54 -10.23 27.06
CA LYS A 100 -3.56 -11.27 26.93
C LYS A 100 -4.74 -10.84 26.07
N ILE A 101 -4.99 -9.54 25.87
CA ILE A 101 -6.16 -9.05 25.13
C ILE A 101 -6.08 -9.52 23.66
N ARG A 102 -6.97 -10.43 23.28
CA ARG A 102 -7.11 -11.00 21.95
C ARG A 102 -7.94 -10.07 21.07
N HIS A 103 -7.31 -9.54 20.03
CA HIS A 103 -7.91 -8.71 19.02
C HIS A 103 -8.38 -9.57 17.85
N VAL A 104 -9.64 -9.40 17.47
CA VAL A 104 -10.20 -9.90 16.22
C VAL A 104 -10.21 -8.75 15.23
N ILE A 105 -9.41 -8.86 14.18
CA ILE A 105 -9.28 -7.82 13.16
C ILE A 105 -10.11 -8.25 11.96
N PHE A 106 -10.96 -7.34 11.48
CA PHE A 106 -11.75 -7.59 10.28
C PHE A 106 -11.11 -7.02 9.02
N PRO A 107 -11.52 -7.51 7.83
CA PRO A 107 -11.07 -6.96 6.56
C PRO A 107 -11.22 -5.43 6.51
N VAL A 108 -10.21 -4.79 5.94
CA VAL A 108 -10.17 -3.33 5.78
C VAL A 108 -11.27 -2.92 4.81
N ARG A 109 -12.12 -1.97 5.21
CA ARG A 109 -13.20 -1.48 4.37
C ARG A 109 -12.74 -0.29 3.54
N ILE A 110 -12.83 -0.43 2.22
CA ILE A 110 -12.48 0.66 1.31
C ILE A 110 -13.74 1.47 0.98
N ARG A 111 -13.77 2.72 1.45
CA ARG A 111 -14.81 3.72 1.18
C ARG A 111 -14.36 4.83 0.22
N SER A 112 -13.09 4.82 -0.19
CA SER A 112 -12.56 5.74 -1.21
C SER A 112 -13.34 5.60 -2.52
N GLY A 113 -13.93 6.71 -2.97
CA GLY A 113 -14.71 6.75 -4.22
C GLY A 113 -13.88 6.41 -5.46
N TRP A 114 -12.55 6.58 -5.40
CA TRP A 114 -11.66 6.18 -6.48
C TRP A 114 -11.42 4.67 -6.50
N LEU A 115 -11.12 4.06 -5.35
CA LEU A 115 -10.81 2.62 -5.26
C LEU A 115 -12.02 1.70 -5.36
N ILE A 116 -13.23 2.19 -5.08
CA ILE A 116 -14.46 1.38 -5.20
C ILE A 116 -14.76 0.99 -6.66
N LYS A 117 -14.23 1.73 -7.64
CA LYS A 117 -14.46 1.45 -9.06
C LYS A 117 -13.84 0.10 -9.46
N ASN A 118 -14.56 -0.68 -10.27
CA ASN A 118 -14.13 -2.01 -10.71
C ASN A 118 -12.77 -2.01 -11.44
N GLU A 119 -12.42 -0.92 -12.12
CA GLU A 119 -11.11 -0.72 -12.77
C GLU A 119 -9.93 -0.78 -11.79
N ASN A 120 -10.17 -0.49 -10.50
CA ASN A 120 -9.17 -0.47 -9.45
C ASN A 120 -9.26 -1.68 -8.51
N ALA A 121 -10.00 -2.74 -8.89
CA ALA A 121 -10.26 -3.89 -8.02
C ALA A 121 -8.99 -4.62 -7.53
N GLU A 122 -7.95 -4.70 -8.37
CA GLU A 122 -6.66 -5.29 -7.97
C GLU A 122 -5.94 -4.42 -6.93
N GLN A 123 -5.93 -3.11 -7.14
CA GLN A 123 -5.33 -2.16 -6.21
C GLN A 123 -6.08 -2.12 -4.88
N LYS A 124 -7.42 -2.19 -4.92
CA LYS A 124 -8.29 -2.34 -3.75
C LYS A 124 -7.86 -3.57 -2.93
N LYS A 125 -7.79 -4.75 -3.54
CA LYS A 125 -7.39 -6.00 -2.87
C LYS A 125 -5.97 -5.94 -2.31
N PHE A 126 -5.04 -5.35 -3.05
CA PHE A 126 -3.66 -5.20 -2.60
C PHE A 126 -3.55 -4.29 -1.37
N LEU A 127 -4.25 -3.15 -1.39
CA LEU A 127 -4.31 -2.24 -0.25
C LEU A 127 -4.96 -2.92 0.97
N GLU A 128 -6.09 -3.60 0.77
CA GLU A 128 -6.78 -4.32 1.86
C GLU A 128 -5.87 -5.33 2.55
N SER A 129 -5.15 -6.16 1.79
CA SER A 129 -4.21 -7.15 2.35
C SER A 129 -3.06 -6.47 3.09
N ARG A 130 -2.43 -5.48 2.48
CA ARG A 130 -1.26 -4.79 3.04
C ARG A 130 -1.60 -3.98 4.28
N SER A 131 -2.73 -3.26 4.26
CA SER A 131 -3.22 -2.49 5.42
C SER A 131 -3.59 -3.41 6.58
N TYR A 132 -4.18 -4.57 6.29
CA TYR A 132 -4.49 -5.57 7.30
C TYR A 132 -3.21 -6.06 8.00
N GLU A 133 -2.18 -6.47 7.26
CA GLU A 133 -0.90 -6.91 7.82
C GLU A 133 -0.21 -5.82 8.66
N LYS A 134 -0.22 -4.56 8.17
CA LYS A 134 0.34 -3.43 8.91
C LYS A 134 -0.41 -3.16 10.21
N LEU A 135 -1.73 -3.32 10.22
CA LEU A 135 -2.56 -3.20 11.42
C LEU A 135 -2.27 -4.32 12.42
N GLU A 136 -2.10 -5.56 11.94
CA GLU A 136 -1.69 -6.67 12.80
C GLU A 136 -0.37 -6.34 13.50
N MET A 137 0.62 -5.90 12.74
CA MET A 137 1.91 -5.50 13.31
C MET A 137 1.79 -4.34 14.30
N ALA A 138 0.94 -3.35 14.02
CA ALA A 138 0.68 -2.24 14.96
C ALA A 138 0.09 -2.76 16.27
N ILE A 139 -0.87 -3.69 16.21
CA ILE A 139 -1.52 -4.27 17.39
C ILE A 139 -0.54 -5.08 18.25
N LEU A 140 0.30 -5.89 17.62
CA LEU A 140 1.34 -6.66 18.32
C LEU A 140 2.36 -5.72 18.99
N LYS A 141 2.77 -4.64 18.30
CA LYS A 141 3.77 -3.68 18.82
C LYS A 141 3.33 -2.96 20.09
N TYR A 142 2.05 -2.64 20.24
CA TYR A 142 1.54 -1.96 21.44
C TYR A 142 1.13 -2.94 22.57
N GLY A 143 1.26 -4.25 22.35
CA GLY A 143 1.13 -5.29 23.38
C GLY A 143 -0.11 -6.19 23.27
N GLY A 144 -0.97 -5.97 22.27
CA GLY A 144 -2.13 -6.82 22.01
C GLY A 144 -1.75 -8.19 21.46
N LYS A 145 -2.67 -9.16 21.56
CA LYS A 145 -2.62 -10.44 20.82
C LYS A 145 -3.60 -10.40 19.67
N ILE A 146 -3.39 -11.23 18.66
CA ILE A 146 -4.23 -11.31 17.47
C ILE A 146 -4.81 -12.71 17.33
N GLN A 147 -6.09 -12.78 17.01
CA GLN A 147 -6.74 -13.99 16.54
C GLN A 147 -6.37 -14.24 15.08
N GLU A 148 -5.88 -15.43 14.75
CA GLU A 148 -5.42 -15.75 13.40
C GLU A 148 -6.48 -15.50 12.32
N LYS A 149 -6.12 -14.68 11.32
CA LYS A 149 -6.93 -14.31 10.16
C LYS A 149 -7.60 -15.51 9.49
N TYR A 150 -6.82 -16.56 9.23
CA TYR A 150 -7.27 -17.74 8.49
C TYR A 150 -8.47 -18.44 9.15
N ASN A 151 -8.50 -18.48 10.49
CA ASN A 151 -9.60 -19.10 11.22
C ASN A 151 -10.89 -18.27 11.11
N ALA A 152 -10.77 -16.93 11.20
CA ALA A 152 -11.90 -16.03 11.03
C ALA A 152 -12.45 -16.05 9.59
N GLU A 153 -11.57 -15.99 8.59
CA GLU A 153 -11.98 -16.03 7.18
C GLU A 153 -12.62 -17.36 6.80
N LYS A 154 -12.07 -18.50 7.26
CA LYS A 154 -12.65 -19.82 6.97
C LYS A 154 -14.06 -19.98 7.54
N GLN A 155 -14.30 -19.48 8.75
CA GLN A 155 -15.59 -19.63 9.45
C GLN A 155 -16.64 -18.63 8.97
N PHE A 156 -16.23 -17.43 8.55
CA PHE A 156 -17.15 -16.31 8.29
C PHE A 156 -17.06 -15.73 6.88
N ARG A 157 -16.45 -16.44 5.92
CA ARG A 157 -16.27 -15.98 4.52
C ARG A 157 -17.54 -15.38 3.91
N SER A 158 -18.67 -16.07 4.05
CA SER A 158 -19.96 -15.62 3.50
C SER A 158 -20.48 -14.33 4.12
N ALA A 159 -20.14 -14.05 5.38
CA ALA A 159 -20.49 -12.81 6.06
C ALA A 159 -19.66 -11.62 5.58
N PHE A 160 -18.43 -11.86 5.09
CA PHE A 160 -17.55 -10.82 4.54
C PHE A 160 -17.79 -10.55 3.06
N GLU A 161 -18.13 -11.58 2.26
CA GLU A 161 -18.36 -11.44 0.81
C GLU A 161 -19.67 -10.72 0.46
N THR A 162 -20.63 -10.64 1.39
CA THR A 162 -21.86 -9.86 1.21
C THR A 162 -21.65 -8.42 1.67
N ASP A 163 -21.03 -7.61 0.79
CA ASP A 163 -20.56 -6.22 1.00
C ASP A 163 -21.57 -5.26 1.66
N ASN A 164 -22.88 -5.55 1.63
CA ASN A 164 -23.93 -4.71 2.24
C ASN A 164 -24.41 -5.16 3.61
N SER A 165 -23.99 -6.34 4.10
CA SER A 165 -24.58 -6.94 5.30
C SER A 165 -23.66 -6.86 6.52
N PHE A 166 -22.35 -6.70 6.34
CA PHE A 166 -21.40 -6.65 7.44
C PHE A 166 -21.44 -5.27 8.10
N ASN A 167 -21.79 -5.21 9.39
CA ASN A 167 -21.82 -3.99 10.20
C ASN A 167 -21.07 -4.22 11.53
N GLU A 168 -20.91 -3.17 12.35
CA GLU A 168 -20.18 -3.27 13.62
C GLU A 168 -20.83 -4.29 14.57
N GLU A 169 -22.17 -4.34 14.63
CA GLU A 169 -22.92 -5.28 15.47
C GLU A 169 -22.63 -6.74 15.11
N LYS A 170 -22.70 -7.09 13.82
CA LYS A 170 -22.34 -8.43 13.35
C LYS A 170 -20.86 -8.73 13.58
N GLY A 171 -19.99 -7.74 13.42
CA GLY A 171 -18.58 -7.91 13.73
C GLY A 171 -18.34 -8.24 15.20
N ILE A 172 -19.03 -7.57 16.13
CA ILE A 172 -18.98 -7.89 17.56
C ILE A 172 -19.48 -9.31 17.83
N GLN A 173 -20.59 -9.72 17.20
CA GLN A 173 -21.11 -11.09 17.34
C GLN A 173 -20.10 -12.15 16.85
N ILE A 174 -19.48 -11.93 15.69
CA ILE A 174 -18.45 -12.82 15.14
C ILE A 174 -17.22 -12.85 16.05
N ALA A 175 -16.77 -11.69 16.54
CA ALA A 175 -15.64 -11.62 17.47
C ALA A 175 -15.91 -12.40 18.76
N LYS A 176 -17.15 -12.34 19.28
CA LYS A 176 -17.58 -13.13 20.44
C LYS A 176 -17.51 -14.64 20.17
N GLN A 177 -17.93 -15.10 18.99
CA GLN A 177 -17.83 -16.51 18.59
C GLN A 177 -16.38 -16.97 18.46
N LEU A 178 -15.49 -16.07 18.02
CA LEU A 178 -14.04 -16.28 17.96
C LEU A 178 -13.33 -16.14 19.31
N GLN A 179 -14.09 -15.90 20.40
CA GLN A 179 -13.55 -15.65 21.74
C GLN A 179 -12.55 -14.47 21.77
N GLY A 180 -12.78 -13.46 20.94
CA GLY A 180 -12.03 -12.20 20.98
C GLY A 180 -12.48 -11.32 22.14
N ASP A 181 -11.53 -10.60 22.73
CA ASP A 181 -11.79 -9.63 23.79
C ASP A 181 -12.09 -8.25 23.18
N VAL A 182 -11.41 -7.92 22.08
CA VAL A 182 -11.55 -6.66 21.35
C VAL A 182 -11.73 -6.93 19.87
N VAL A 183 -12.65 -6.21 19.23
CA VAL A 183 -12.83 -6.22 17.78
C VAL A 183 -12.27 -4.94 17.16
N VAL A 184 -11.58 -5.06 16.02
CA VAL A 184 -10.97 -3.93 15.31
C VAL A 184 -11.54 -3.79 13.91
N PHE A 185 -12.05 -2.59 13.62
CA PHE A 185 -12.55 -2.17 12.31
C PHE A 185 -11.65 -1.10 11.72
N THR A 186 -11.38 -1.21 10.42
CA THR A 186 -10.59 -0.23 9.68
C THR A 186 -11.35 0.23 8.46
N GLU A 187 -11.36 1.53 8.23
CA GLU A 187 -11.96 2.15 7.06
C GLU A 187 -10.95 3.08 6.39
N VAL A 188 -10.78 2.93 5.08
CA VAL A 188 -10.02 3.84 4.23
C VAL A 188 -11.02 4.72 3.49
N THR A 189 -11.13 5.99 3.89
CA THR A 189 -12.14 6.92 3.38
C THR A 189 -11.67 7.70 2.16
N ASP A 190 -10.37 7.94 2.06
CA ASP A 190 -9.76 8.56 0.89
C ASP A 190 -8.45 7.83 0.56
N TYR A 191 -8.22 7.64 -0.74
CA TYR A 191 -7.04 7.00 -1.28
C TYR A 191 -6.90 7.41 -2.73
N GLY A 192 -5.76 8.00 -3.05
CA GLY A 192 -5.40 8.25 -4.43
C GLY A 192 -4.47 9.45 -4.56
N THR A 193 -4.29 9.86 -5.80
CA THR A 193 -3.40 10.95 -6.14
C THR A 193 -4.17 12.00 -6.94
N ALA A 194 -4.16 13.23 -6.46
CA ALA A 194 -4.83 14.36 -7.09
C ALA A 194 -3.88 15.57 -7.13
N SER A 195 -3.74 16.17 -8.31
CA SER A 195 -3.00 17.43 -8.51
C SER A 195 -1.58 17.44 -7.91
N GLY A 196 -0.84 16.34 -8.03
CA GLY A 196 0.54 16.24 -7.51
C GLY A 196 0.65 15.88 -6.03
N ASN A 197 -0.47 15.52 -5.39
CA ASN A 197 -0.50 15.11 -4.00
C ASN A 197 -1.15 13.75 -3.86
N SER A 198 -0.47 12.84 -3.16
CA SER A 198 -1.06 11.58 -2.73
C SER A 198 -1.73 11.79 -1.37
N ILE A 199 -2.96 11.31 -1.24
CA ILE A 199 -3.80 11.45 -0.05
C ILE A 199 -4.21 10.05 0.40
N LEU A 200 -4.11 9.83 1.71
CA LEU A 200 -4.57 8.62 2.37
C LEU A 200 -5.26 8.99 3.67
N GLU A 201 -6.51 8.58 3.82
CA GLU A 201 -7.26 8.75 5.06
C GLU A 201 -7.72 7.41 5.61
N VAL A 202 -7.34 7.15 6.87
CA VAL A 202 -7.58 5.89 7.55
C VAL A 202 -8.22 6.17 8.91
N THR A 203 -9.34 5.50 9.16
CA THR A 203 -9.94 5.42 10.49
C THR A 203 -9.84 4.00 11.00
N VAL A 204 -9.31 3.82 12.21
CA VAL A 204 -9.25 2.54 12.89
C VAL A 204 -10.00 2.66 14.21
N LYS A 205 -10.86 1.69 14.51
CA LYS A 205 -11.69 1.70 15.71
C LYS A 205 -11.61 0.32 16.36
N ALA A 206 -11.31 0.30 17.65
CA ALA A 206 -11.37 -0.90 18.47
C ALA A 206 -12.50 -0.81 19.48
N ILE A 207 -13.23 -1.90 19.64
CA ILE A 207 -14.43 -2.01 20.47
C ILE A 207 -14.26 -3.22 21.39
N ASP A 208 -14.58 -3.05 22.66
CA ASP A 208 -14.68 -4.16 23.61
C ASP A 208 -15.88 -5.05 23.25
N VAL A 209 -15.67 -6.36 23.17
CA VAL A 209 -16.67 -7.30 22.64
C VAL A 209 -17.85 -7.48 23.60
N ASP A 210 -17.62 -7.39 24.90
CA ASP A 210 -18.65 -7.63 25.92
C ASP A 210 -19.52 -6.39 26.17
N SER A 211 -18.91 -5.21 26.27
CA SER A 211 -19.61 -3.94 26.52
C SER A 211 -20.07 -3.25 25.25
N GLY A 212 -19.47 -3.55 24.09
CA GLY A 212 -19.72 -2.83 22.83
C GLY A 212 -19.16 -1.40 22.83
N GLU A 213 -18.36 -1.02 23.84
CA GLU A 213 -17.80 0.31 23.96
C GLU A 213 -16.48 0.47 23.20
N ILE A 214 -16.23 1.67 22.68
CA ILE A 214 -14.98 2.00 21.99
C ILE A 214 -13.83 2.06 23.01
N VAL A 215 -12.88 1.14 22.91
CA VAL A 215 -11.67 1.14 23.75
C VAL A 215 -10.62 2.10 23.21
N TRP A 216 -10.51 2.22 21.89
CA TRP A 216 -9.71 3.25 21.25
C TRP A 216 -10.18 3.51 19.82
N LYS A 217 -9.90 4.73 19.34
CA LYS A 217 -10.18 5.15 17.97
C LYS A 217 -9.05 6.01 17.45
N ALA A 218 -8.61 5.74 16.24
CA ALA A 218 -7.60 6.50 15.54
C ALA A 218 -8.14 7.02 14.22
N ILE A 219 -7.82 8.27 13.90
CA ILE A 219 -8.16 8.92 12.63
C ILE A 219 -6.88 9.57 12.13
N TYR A 220 -6.47 9.21 10.91
CA TYR A 220 -5.27 9.69 10.25
C TYR A 220 -5.61 10.24 8.87
N SER A 221 -4.98 11.36 8.53
CA SER A 221 -4.96 11.94 7.19
C SER A 221 -3.49 12.20 6.83
N GLY A 222 -3.01 11.47 5.82
CA GLY A 222 -1.66 11.57 5.28
C GLY A 222 -1.68 12.26 3.93
N LYS A 223 -0.73 13.17 3.70
CA LYS A 223 -0.52 13.86 2.43
C LYS A 223 0.96 13.84 2.05
N ALA A 224 1.28 13.24 0.92
CA ALA A 224 2.62 13.30 0.33
C ALA A 224 2.61 14.30 -0.83
N ARG A 225 3.57 15.23 -0.83
CA ARG A 225 3.74 16.22 -1.90
C ARG A 225 4.87 15.77 -2.82
N GLY A 226 4.61 15.60 -4.12
CA GLY A 226 5.67 15.25 -5.06
C GLY A 226 5.24 14.27 -6.15
N LEU A 227 6.19 13.43 -6.59
CA LEU A 227 6.01 12.50 -7.70
C LEU A 227 4.86 11.53 -7.42
N GLN A 228 3.90 11.50 -8.34
CA GLN A 228 2.66 10.76 -8.19
C GLN A 228 2.89 9.27 -8.45
N ASP A 229 3.08 8.46 -7.40
CA ASP A 229 3.13 7.01 -7.58
C ASP A 229 2.52 6.23 -6.39
N ASN A 230 2.35 4.93 -6.62
CA ASN A 230 1.88 4.00 -5.59
C ASN A 230 2.91 3.80 -4.46
N ILE A 231 4.14 4.26 -4.63
CA ILE A 231 5.21 4.14 -3.64
C ILE A 231 4.97 5.18 -2.54
N ASP A 232 4.66 6.43 -2.91
CA ASP A 232 4.32 7.49 -1.95
C ASP A 232 3.10 7.11 -1.08
N LEU A 233 2.06 6.53 -1.69
CA LEU A 233 0.89 6.00 -0.95
C LEU A 233 1.26 4.84 -0.02
N SER A 234 2.17 3.96 -0.45
CA SER A 234 2.69 2.87 0.38
C SER A 234 3.47 3.38 1.59
N ILE A 235 4.27 4.42 1.40
CA ILE A 235 5.08 5.06 2.45
C ILE A 235 4.15 5.73 3.45
N LEU A 236 3.19 6.56 3.00
CA LEU A 236 2.19 7.19 3.86
C LEU A 236 1.47 6.17 4.74
N GLU A 237 1.05 5.06 4.14
CA GLU A 237 0.37 4.00 4.87
C GLU A 237 1.28 3.39 5.94
N SER A 238 2.54 3.09 5.63
CA SER A 238 3.49 2.56 6.61
C SER A 238 3.71 3.53 7.77
N GLU A 239 3.96 4.80 7.48
CA GLU A 239 4.18 5.85 8.49
C GLU A 239 2.93 6.03 9.39
N ILE A 240 1.72 5.96 8.83
CA ILE A 240 0.46 6.03 9.60
C ILE A 240 0.35 4.88 10.60
N PHE A 241 0.60 3.63 10.18
CA PHE A 241 0.50 2.48 11.08
C PHE A 241 1.62 2.43 12.12
N GLU A 242 2.81 2.96 11.80
CA GLU A 242 3.89 3.15 12.77
C GLU A 242 3.51 4.20 13.82
N HIS A 243 3.03 5.37 13.40
CA HIS A 243 2.51 6.40 14.32
C HIS A 243 1.36 5.88 15.18
N LEU A 244 0.48 5.03 14.63
CA LEU A 244 -0.58 4.37 15.39
C LEU A 244 0.00 3.49 16.50
N ALA A 245 0.94 2.61 16.18
CA ALA A 245 1.55 1.70 17.14
C ALA A 245 2.23 2.47 18.29
N GLU A 246 3.01 3.50 17.96
CA GLU A 246 3.70 4.34 18.95
C GLU A 246 2.73 5.11 19.84
N LYS A 247 1.72 5.76 19.24
CA LYS A 247 0.73 6.53 20.01
C LYS A 247 -0.15 5.65 20.89
N LEU A 248 -0.51 4.45 20.43
CA LEU A 248 -1.23 3.49 21.26
C LEU A 248 -0.37 3.09 22.43
N LYS A 249 0.86 2.63 22.19
CA LYS A 249 1.81 2.23 23.24
C LYS A 249 1.97 3.33 24.30
N ASN A 250 2.25 4.56 23.87
CA ASN A 250 2.47 5.69 24.77
C ASN A 250 1.22 6.14 25.56
N LYS A 251 0.01 5.85 25.06
CA LYS A 251 -1.25 6.22 25.73
C LYS A 251 -1.82 5.11 26.62
N THR A 252 -1.28 3.90 26.48
CA THR A 252 -1.74 2.71 27.20
C THR A 252 -0.75 2.19 28.24
N GLU A 253 0.47 2.74 28.27
CA GLU A 253 1.47 2.59 29.36
C GLU A 253 1.26 3.66 30.43
#